data_AF-A0A1F5WGQ5-F1
#
_entry.id   AF-A0A1F5WGQ5-F1
#
_cell.length_a   1.000
_cell.length_b   1.000
_cell.length_c   1.000
_cell.angle_alpha   90.00
_cell.angle_beta   90.00
_cell.angle_gamma   90.00
#
_symmetry.space_group_name_H-M   'P 1'
#
loop_
_entity.id
_entity.type
_entity.pdbx_description
1 polymer ?
#
loop_
_entity_poly.entity_id
_entity_poly.type
_entity_poly.pdbx_seq_one_letter_code
_entity_poly.pdbx_strand_id
1 'polypeptide(L)'
;MIQFLYHDGFQKEIAAMERRFRTIRGGLSAFERLCEVQFNPISPRQVIAPAKLHRITQNDIWTLWKTELVIPKSGLRPNQWPRMWFVVNGAIIAFLCISSHVDNYNDEDMNRLALSRVTDFF
;
A
#
# COMPACT_ATOMS: atom_id res chain seq x y z
N MET A 1 -8.13 -5.94 -16.27
CA MET A 1 -8.11 -4.68 -15.52
C MET A 1 -7.97 -5.03 -14.05
N ILE A 2 -7.06 -4.39 -13.32
CA ILE A 2 -6.91 -4.68 -11.89
C ILE A 2 -8.11 -4.11 -11.14
N GLN A 3 -8.66 -4.88 -10.20
CA GLN A 3 -9.67 -4.41 -9.26
C GLN A 3 -8.98 -3.96 -7.97
N PHE A 4 -9.16 -2.69 -7.63
CA PHE A 4 -8.68 -2.12 -6.37
C PHE A 4 -9.76 -2.19 -5.30
N LEU A 5 -9.42 -2.78 -4.16
CA LEU A 5 -10.25 -2.85 -2.96
C LEU A 5 -9.56 -2.09 -1.83
N TYR A 6 -10.33 -1.56 -0.89
CA TYR A 6 -9.82 -0.81 0.25
C TYR A 6 -10.49 -1.29 1.52
N HIS A 7 -9.70 -1.70 2.50
CA HIS A 7 -10.21 -2.03 3.83
C HIS A 7 -10.79 -0.78 4.50
N ASP A 8 -11.86 -0.91 5.27
CA ASP A 8 -12.49 0.22 5.98
C ASP A 8 -11.51 0.97 6.88
N GLY A 9 -10.63 0.23 7.55
CA GLY A 9 -9.52 0.79 8.34
C GLY A 9 -8.56 1.62 7.49
N PHE A 10 -8.19 1.14 6.30
CA PHE A 10 -7.35 1.89 5.36
C PHE A 10 -8.04 3.20 4.96
N GLN A 11 -9.35 3.15 4.64
CA GLN A 11 -10.10 4.35 4.26
C GLN A 11 -10.13 5.40 5.38
N LYS A 12 -10.27 4.97 6.63
CA LYS A 12 -10.22 5.87 7.81
C LYS A 12 -8.82 6.45 8.00
N GLU A 13 -7.78 5.63 7.89
CA GLU A 13 -6.38 6.05 8.03
C GLU A 13 -5.98 7.08 6.97
N ILE A 14 -6.30 6.82 5.69
CA ILE A 14 -5.98 7.77 4.61
C ILE A 14 -6.75 9.08 4.74
N ALA A 15 -8.02 9.05 5.18
CA ALA A 15 -8.80 10.26 5.44
C ALA A 15 -8.22 11.10 6.60
N ALA A 16 -7.70 10.45 7.63
CA ALA A 16 -6.99 11.13 8.73
C ALA A 16 -5.69 11.77 8.24
N MET A 17 -4.92 11.07 7.40
CA MET A 17 -3.68 11.58 6.82
C MET A 17 -3.91 12.72 5.82
N GLU A 18 -4.99 12.70 5.06
CA GLU A 18 -5.33 13.72 4.06
C GLU A 18 -5.46 15.11 4.68
N ARG A 19 -5.93 15.19 5.94
CA ARG A 19 -6.00 16.43 6.72
C ARG A 19 -4.61 17.05 6.95
N ARG A 20 -3.57 16.23 7.02
CA ARG A 20 -2.16 16.62 7.28
C ARG A 20 -1.36 16.73 5.98
N PHE A 21 -1.65 15.87 5.01
CA PHE A 21 -0.89 15.68 3.78
C PHE A 21 -1.83 15.74 2.57
N ARG A 22 -2.11 16.95 2.08
CA ARG A 22 -3.08 17.19 0.99
C ARG A 22 -2.79 16.42 -0.31
N THR A 23 -1.55 16.00 -0.54
CA THR A 23 -1.12 15.28 -1.75
C THR A 23 -1.26 13.76 -1.64
N ILE A 24 -1.74 13.21 -0.51
CA ILE A 24 -1.75 11.76 -0.28
C ILE A 24 -2.61 10.99 -1.27
N ARG A 25 -3.79 11.52 -1.64
CA ARG A 25 -4.68 10.91 -2.63
C ARG A 25 -4.05 10.86 -4.02
N GLY A 26 -3.30 11.91 -4.38
CA GLY A 26 -2.53 11.94 -5.63
C GLY A 26 -1.43 10.89 -5.64
N GLY A 27 -0.73 10.70 -4.51
CA GLY A 27 0.26 9.63 -4.34
C GLY A 27 -0.36 8.24 -4.48
N LEU A 28 -1.51 8.00 -3.84
CA LEU A 28 -2.23 6.73 -3.94
C LEU A 28 -2.65 6.44 -5.39
N SER A 29 -3.26 7.40 -6.08
CA SER A 29 -3.65 7.22 -7.48
C SER A 29 -2.46 6.99 -8.42
N ALA A 30 -1.32 7.64 -8.17
CA ALA A 30 -0.10 7.37 -8.91
C ALA A 30 0.44 5.95 -8.65
N PHE A 31 0.36 5.48 -7.40
CA PHE A 31 0.76 4.13 -7.05
C PHE A 31 -0.14 3.06 -7.67
N GLU A 32 -1.46 3.27 -7.71
CA GLU A 32 -2.42 2.38 -8.38
C GLU A 32 -2.05 2.17 -9.86
N ARG A 33 -1.70 3.23 -10.59
CA ARG A 33 -1.24 3.14 -11.98
C ARG A 33 0.06 2.33 -12.13
N LEU A 34 0.96 2.42 -11.15
CA LEU A 34 2.16 1.57 -11.13
C LEU A 34 1.78 0.11 -10.91
N CYS A 35 0.83 -0.16 -10.01
CA CYS A 35 0.33 -1.51 -9.76
C CYS A 35 -0.31 -2.15 -11.00
N GLU A 36 -1.06 -1.39 -11.81
CA GLU A 36 -1.65 -1.88 -13.06
C GLU A 36 -0.63 -2.45 -14.05
N VAL A 37 0.61 -1.95 -14.00
CA VAL A 37 1.72 -2.41 -14.82
C VAL A 37 2.55 -3.48 -14.11
N GLN A 38 2.91 -3.23 -12.84
CA GLN A 38 3.73 -4.12 -12.01
C GLN A 38 3.08 -5.49 -11.81
N PHE A 39 1.78 -5.50 -11.52
CA PHE A 39 1.01 -6.69 -11.15
C PHE A 39 -0.03 -7.05 -12.21
N ASN A 40 0.21 -6.69 -13.47
CA ASN A 40 -0.70 -7.05 -14.55
C ASN A 40 -0.86 -8.58 -14.63
N PRO A 41 -2.10 -9.12 -14.65
CA PRO A 41 -2.33 -10.56 -14.58
C PRO A 41 -1.96 -11.31 -15.87
N ILE A 42 -1.81 -10.61 -17.00
CA ILE A 42 -1.51 -11.21 -18.31
C ILE A 42 -0.05 -10.93 -18.70
N SER A 43 0.43 -9.70 -18.47
CA SER A 43 1.75 -9.25 -18.90
C SER A 43 2.38 -8.32 -17.84
N PRO A 44 2.81 -8.86 -16.68
CA PRO A 44 3.44 -8.05 -15.63
C PRO A 44 4.76 -7.47 -16.14
N ARG A 45 5.02 -6.20 -15.82
CA ARG A 45 6.27 -5.51 -16.17
C ARG A 45 6.82 -4.81 -14.94
N GLN A 46 8.09 -5.06 -14.65
CA GLN A 46 8.75 -4.44 -13.51
C GLN A 46 8.95 -2.94 -13.76
N VAL A 47 8.13 -2.12 -13.10
CA VAL A 47 8.22 -0.65 -13.12
C VAL A 47 8.51 -0.08 -11.74
N ILE A 48 8.31 -0.87 -10.68
CA ILE A 48 8.72 -0.55 -9.33
C ILE A 48 10.05 -1.25 -9.06
N ALA A 49 11.05 -0.49 -8.62
CA ALA A 49 12.35 -1.06 -8.29
C ALA A 49 12.23 -2.10 -7.15
N PRO A 50 12.94 -3.24 -7.19
CA PRO A 50 12.79 -4.30 -6.19
C PRO A 50 13.06 -3.82 -4.77
N ALA A 51 14.00 -2.89 -4.59
CA ALA A 51 14.33 -2.29 -3.29
C ALA A 51 13.21 -1.38 -2.72
N LYS A 52 12.16 -1.07 -3.49
CA LYS A 52 11.04 -0.21 -3.09
C LYS A 52 9.75 -0.99 -2.83
N LEU A 53 9.74 -2.30 -3.09
CA LEU A 53 8.60 -3.16 -2.93
C LEU A 53 9.00 -4.39 -2.08
N HIS A 54 8.60 -4.38 -0.82
CA HIS A 54 8.99 -5.41 0.14
C HIS A 54 7.91 -6.45 0.28
N ARG A 55 8.21 -7.72 -0.03
CA ARG A 55 7.32 -8.83 0.27
C ARG A 55 7.39 -9.14 1.76
N ILE A 56 6.24 -9.11 2.44
CA ILE A 56 6.14 -9.47 3.85
C ILE A 56 5.96 -10.97 4.00
N THR A 57 4.95 -11.53 3.33
CA THR A 57 4.71 -12.97 3.29
C THR A 57 3.90 -13.34 2.04
N GLN A 58 3.81 -14.63 1.73
CA GLN A 58 3.02 -15.17 0.63
C GLN A 58 2.47 -16.55 0.99
N ASN A 59 1.35 -16.91 0.37
CA ASN A 59 0.84 -18.28 0.31
C ASN A 59 0.39 -18.57 -1.13
N ASP A 60 -0.31 -19.69 -1.34
CA ASP A 60 -0.74 -20.11 -2.67
C ASP A 60 -1.87 -19.25 -3.28
N ILE A 61 -2.51 -18.40 -2.46
CA ILE A 61 -3.67 -17.58 -2.84
C ILE A 61 -3.26 -16.12 -3.06
N TRP A 62 -2.41 -15.58 -2.19
CA TRP A 62 -2.10 -14.16 -2.17
C TRP A 62 -0.68 -13.86 -1.70
N THR A 63 -0.21 -12.66 -2.04
CA THR A 63 1.07 -12.11 -1.55
C THR A 63 0.86 -10.77 -0.87
N LEU A 64 1.35 -10.64 0.37
CA LEU A 64 1.31 -9.40 1.14
C LEU A 64 2.59 -8.61 0.90
N TRP A 65 2.41 -7.34 0.53
CA TRP A 65 3.47 -6.40 0.21
C TRP A 65 3.43 -5.17 1.11
N LYS A 66 4.58 -4.53 1.23
CA LYS A 66 4.78 -3.24 1.87
C LYS A 66 5.59 -2.33 0.96
N THR A 67 5.21 -1.06 0.89
CA THR A 67 5.92 -0.04 0.11
C THR A 67 5.84 1.34 0.75
N GLU A 68 6.72 2.24 0.34
CA GLU A 68 6.67 3.66 0.69
C GLU A 68 5.79 4.40 -0.33
N LEU A 69 4.79 5.13 0.15
CA LEU A 69 3.91 5.93 -0.68
C LEU A 69 4.53 7.29 -0.96
N VAL A 70 4.95 7.49 -2.21
CA VAL A 70 5.59 8.73 -2.65
C VAL A 70 4.58 9.88 -2.71
N ILE A 71 4.70 10.83 -1.77
CA ILE A 71 3.82 12.00 -1.68
C ILE A 71 4.63 13.30 -1.75
N PRO A 72 5.07 13.72 -2.95
CA PRO A 72 5.86 14.93 -3.10
C PRO A 72 5.04 16.15 -2.67
N LYS A 73 5.75 17.21 -2.26
CA LYS A 73 5.14 18.49 -1.80
C LYS A 73 4.19 18.34 -0.60
N SER A 74 4.25 17.23 0.14
CA SER A 74 3.51 17.02 1.39
C SER A 74 4.11 17.75 2.60
N GLY A 75 5.33 18.29 2.48
CA GLY A 75 6.12 18.81 3.59
C GLY A 75 6.94 17.73 4.32
N LEU A 76 6.74 16.45 4.00
CA LEU A 76 7.52 15.35 4.54
C LEU A 76 8.84 15.15 3.77
N ARG A 77 9.89 14.81 4.52
CA ARG A 77 11.13 14.29 3.92
C ARG A 77 10.87 12.88 3.36
N PRO A 78 11.65 12.41 2.36
CA PRO A 78 11.45 11.09 1.78
C PRO A 78 11.39 9.95 2.81
N ASN A 79 12.29 9.95 3.78
CA ASN A 79 12.32 8.95 4.86
C ASN A 79 11.15 9.04 5.85
N GLN A 80 10.30 10.05 5.72
CA GLN A 80 9.09 10.24 6.52
C GLN A 80 7.82 9.92 5.74
N TRP A 81 7.93 9.57 4.46
CA TRP A 81 6.76 9.23 3.66
C TRP A 81 6.00 8.03 4.26
N PRO A 82 4.66 8.02 4.16
CA PRO A 82 3.87 6.92 4.68
C PRO A 82 4.27 5.59 4.05
N ARG A 83 4.21 4.52 4.84
CA ARG A 83 4.25 3.16 4.32
C ARG A 83 2.85 2.59 4.24
N MET A 84 2.66 1.76 3.24
CA MET A 84 1.38 1.13 2.93
C MET A 84 1.55 -0.36 2.78
N TRP A 85 0.57 -1.10 3.29
CA TRP A 85 0.46 -2.55 3.16
C TRP A 85 -0.73 -2.88 2.28
N PHE A 86 -0.50 -3.80 1.36
CA PHE A 86 -1.51 -4.25 0.42
C PHE A 86 -1.25 -5.69 0.00
N VAL A 87 -2.31 -6.38 -0.38
CA VAL A 87 -2.26 -7.76 -0.83
C VAL A 87 -2.60 -7.85 -2.31
N VAL A 88 -1.91 -8.73 -3.01
CA VAL A 88 -2.15 -9.04 -4.44
C VAL A 88 -2.65 -10.48 -4.54
N ASN A 89 -3.79 -10.66 -5.19
CA ASN A 89 -4.37 -11.96 -5.55
C ASN A 89 -4.86 -11.89 -7.01
N GLY A 90 -4.07 -12.40 -7.95
CA GLY A 90 -4.38 -12.35 -9.37
C GLY A 90 -4.64 -10.91 -9.86
N ALA A 91 -5.87 -10.63 -10.29
CA ALA A 91 -6.28 -9.31 -10.75
C ALA A 91 -6.81 -8.40 -9.63
N ILE A 92 -6.79 -8.82 -8.37
CA ILE A 92 -7.26 -8.06 -7.22
C ILE A 92 -6.07 -7.51 -6.44
N ILE A 93 -6.15 -6.23 -6.08
CA ILE A 93 -5.24 -5.59 -5.13
C ILE A 93 -6.08 -4.95 -4.03
N ALA A 94 -5.89 -5.38 -2.79
CA ALA A 94 -6.57 -4.81 -1.64
C ALA A 94 -5.60 -4.02 -0.75
N PHE A 95 -5.90 -2.75 -0.51
CA PHE A 95 -5.16 -1.89 0.40
C PHE A 95 -5.64 -2.08 1.84
N LEU A 96 -4.73 -2.45 2.73
CA LEU A 96 -5.07 -2.98 4.06
C LEU A 96 -4.87 -1.96 5.16
N CYS A 97 -3.72 -1.29 5.18
CA CYS A 97 -3.41 -0.25 6.15
C CYS A 97 -2.31 0.70 5.64
N ILE A 98 -2.26 1.90 6.21
CA ILE A 98 -1.27 2.93 5.92
C ILE A 98 -0.85 3.63 7.21
N SER A 99 0.45 3.86 7.38
CA SER A 99 0.99 4.59 8.53
C SER A 99 2.19 5.45 8.15
N SER A 100 2.41 6.56 8.85
CA SER A 100 3.51 7.48 8.58
C SER A 100 4.53 7.47 9.71
N HIS A 101 5.82 7.59 9.37
CA HIS A 101 6.91 7.59 10.37
C HIS A 101 6.76 8.71 11.40
N VAL A 102 6.07 9.79 11.05
CA VAL A 102 5.74 10.88 12.00
C VAL A 102 4.85 10.44 13.15
N ASP A 103 4.13 9.33 12.99
CA ASP A 103 3.24 8.77 14.01
C ASP A 103 3.96 7.72 14.89
N ASN A 104 5.27 7.54 14.67
CA ASN A 104 6.14 6.60 15.41
C ASN A 104 5.53 5.19 15.55
N TYR A 105 4.94 4.70 14.46
CA TYR A 105 4.31 3.40 14.44
C TYR A 105 5.36 2.28 14.52
N ASN A 106 4.95 1.13 15.05
CA ASN A 106 5.76 -0.08 15.04
C ASN A 106 5.49 -0.89 13.76
N ASP A 107 6.54 -1.17 12.98
CA ASP A 107 6.42 -1.86 11.70
C ASP A 107 5.90 -3.30 11.83
N GLU A 108 6.26 -3.99 12.93
CA GLU A 108 5.79 -5.34 13.22
C GLU A 108 4.30 -5.36 13.59
N ASP A 109 3.84 -4.37 14.37
CA ASP A 109 2.42 -4.25 14.69
C ASP A 109 1.59 -3.96 13.43
N MET A 110 2.12 -3.17 12.49
CA MET A 110 1.46 -2.92 11.21
C MET A 110 1.46 -4.15 10.31
N ASN A 111 2.52 -4.98 10.32
CA ASN A 111 2.53 -6.25 9.60
C ASN A 111 1.43 -7.19 10.11
N ARG A 112 1.27 -7.30 11.44
CA ARG A 112 0.22 -8.12 12.07
C ARG A 112 -1.17 -7.58 11.78
N LEU A 113 -1.36 -6.26 11.85
CA LEU A 113 -2.61 -5.60 11.51
C LEU A 113 -2.97 -5.80 10.03
N ALA A 114 -2.00 -5.71 9.12
CA ALA A 114 -2.21 -5.98 7.71
C ALA A 114 -2.68 -7.42 7.53
N LEU A 115 -1.96 -8.39 8.12
CA LEU A 115 -2.32 -9.80 8.08
C LEU A 115 -3.73 -10.08 8.60
N SER A 116 -4.11 -9.49 9.74
CA SER A 116 -5.45 -9.67 10.29
C SER A 116 -6.55 -9.07 9.42
N ARG A 117 -6.24 -8.11 8.55
CA ARG A 117 -7.20 -7.48 7.61
C ARG A 117 -7.27 -8.21 6.26
N VAL A 118 -6.32 -9.11 5.96
CA VAL A 118 -6.39 -9.91 4.74
C VAL A 118 -7.62 -10.83 4.74
N THR A 119 -7.99 -11.35 5.92
CA THR A 119 -9.12 -12.27 6.11
C THR A 119 -10.48 -11.65 5.78
N ASP A 120 -10.57 -10.32 5.73
CA ASP A 120 -11.80 -9.63 5.36
C ASP A 120 -12.05 -9.67 3.84
N PHE A 121 -11.05 -10.11 3.06
CA PHE A 121 -11.13 -10.23 1.59
C PHE A 121 -11.00 -11.67 1.09
N PHE A 122 -10.28 -12.54 1.80
CA PHE A 122 -9.92 -13.90 1.35
C PHE A 122 -10.03 -14.94 2.45
#